data_AF-A0A2N9G6D9-F1
#
_entry.id   AF-A0A2N9G6D9-F1
#
_cell.length_a   1.000
_cell.length_b   1.000
_cell.length_c   1.000
_cell.angle_alpha   90.00
_cell.angle_beta   90.00
_cell.angle_gamma   90.00
#
_symmetry.space_group_name_H-M   'P 1'
#
loop_
_entity.id
_entity.type
_entity.pdbx_description
1 polymer ?
#
loop_
_entity_poly.entity_id
_entity_poly.type
_entity_poly.pdbx_seq_one_letter_code
_entity_poly.pdbx_strand_id
1 'polypeptide(L)'
;MVPKHSFLTEISSCLISTVPEKFYDKVEEGSINLKKGKSFSFSFSKEGVLVNGEAQPLKTDLVILATGFKGDKKLTDIFVSPTFQDYIAGSLNAAVPLYRECIHPRIPQLAIIGFPESVSNLYTSEMRCRWLAELLDSTFKLPSIKDMEKDVAKWDEYMKRYSGQYYRRSCIGALHIWYNDQLCKDIGWNPKRKKGFIAELFEPYGPSDYVSP
;
A
#
# COMPACT_ATOMS: atom_id res chain seq x y z
N MET A 1 -8.25 -9.86 -20.26
CA MET A 1 -8.03 -8.43 -20.58
C MET A 1 -6.60 -8.08 -20.21
N VAL A 2 -5.80 -7.51 -21.12
CA VAL A 2 -4.40 -7.18 -20.84
C VAL A 2 -4.29 -5.79 -20.17
N PRO A 3 -3.59 -5.64 -19.03
CA PRO A 3 -3.30 -4.35 -18.42
C PRO A 3 -2.54 -3.40 -19.37
N LYS A 4 -2.74 -2.09 -19.22
CA LYS A 4 -2.01 -1.07 -19.98
C LYS A 4 -0.71 -0.60 -19.29
N HIS A 5 -0.51 -0.98 -18.04
CA HIS A 5 0.65 -0.63 -17.25
C HIS A 5 1.61 -1.82 -17.16
N SER A 6 2.87 -1.57 -16.79
CA SER A 6 3.88 -2.61 -16.65
C SER A 6 3.65 -3.44 -15.38
N PHE A 7 4.10 -4.70 -15.38
CA PHE A 7 4.12 -5.54 -14.17
C PHE A 7 4.87 -4.87 -13.01
N LEU A 8 5.98 -4.18 -13.30
CA LEU A 8 6.72 -3.43 -12.28
C LEU A 8 5.87 -2.33 -11.63
N THR A 9 5.09 -1.61 -12.42
CA THR A 9 4.14 -0.61 -11.90
C THR A 9 3.06 -1.29 -11.07
N GLU A 10 2.52 -2.42 -11.53
CA GLU A 10 1.47 -3.17 -10.83
C GLU A 10 1.91 -3.63 -9.44
N ILE A 11 3.09 -4.27 -9.34
CA ILE A 11 3.64 -4.74 -8.07
C ILE A 11 4.05 -3.57 -7.15
N SER A 12 4.60 -2.49 -7.70
CA SER A 12 5.03 -1.31 -6.92
C SER A 12 3.86 -0.46 -6.45
N SER A 13 2.66 -0.64 -7.00
CA SER A 13 1.43 0.06 -6.59
C SER A 13 0.43 -0.84 -5.87
N CYS A 14 0.79 -2.09 -5.60
CA CYS A 14 -0.07 -3.09 -4.94
C CYS A 14 -1.40 -3.26 -5.69
N LEU A 15 -1.37 -3.14 -7.02
CA LEU A 15 -2.53 -3.37 -7.89
C LEU A 15 -2.65 -4.84 -8.33
N ILE A 16 -1.69 -5.67 -7.96
CA ILE A 16 -1.72 -7.10 -8.25
C ILE A 16 -2.98 -7.71 -7.64
N SER A 17 -3.79 -8.30 -8.50
CA SER A 17 -5.08 -8.87 -8.12
C SER A 17 -4.97 -10.38 -8.06
N THR A 18 -5.44 -10.96 -6.97
CA THR A 18 -5.71 -12.40 -6.89
C THR A 18 -7.17 -12.65 -7.24
N VAL A 19 -7.44 -13.77 -7.88
CA VAL A 19 -8.80 -14.20 -8.20
C VAL A 19 -9.15 -15.43 -7.36
N PRO A 20 -10.42 -15.61 -6.96
CA PRO A 20 -10.83 -16.79 -6.21
C PRO A 20 -10.66 -18.06 -7.06
N GLU A 21 -10.64 -19.20 -6.38
CA GLU A 21 -10.65 -20.51 -7.05
C GLU A 21 -11.82 -20.59 -8.05
N LYS A 22 -11.57 -21.22 -9.21
CA LYS A 22 -12.54 -21.38 -10.30
C LYS A 22 -13.01 -20.09 -10.98
N PHE A 23 -12.38 -18.93 -10.71
CA PHE A 23 -12.74 -17.69 -11.39
C PHE A 23 -12.72 -17.83 -12.91
N TYR A 24 -11.68 -18.45 -13.48
CA TYR A 24 -11.58 -18.64 -14.93
C TYR A 24 -12.57 -19.67 -15.46
N ASP A 25 -12.78 -20.79 -14.75
CA ASP A 25 -13.83 -21.77 -15.10
C ASP A 25 -15.21 -21.10 -15.18
N LYS A 26 -15.51 -20.21 -14.22
CA LYS A 26 -16.75 -19.42 -14.16
C LYS A 26 -16.87 -18.43 -15.33
N VAL A 27 -15.76 -17.93 -15.85
CA VAL A 27 -15.72 -17.11 -17.07
C VAL A 27 -15.96 -17.98 -18.31
N GLU A 28 -15.33 -19.15 -18.40
CA GLU A 28 -15.47 -20.08 -19.53
C GLU A 28 -16.88 -20.67 -19.64
N GLU A 29 -17.52 -21.01 -18.53
CA GLU A 29 -18.91 -21.51 -18.51
C GLU A 29 -19.96 -20.41 -18.76
N GLY A 30 -19.55 -19.12 -18.77
CA GLY A 30 -20.43 -17.98 -19.01
C GLY A 30 -21.15 -17.42 -17.76
N SER A 31 -20.85 -17.93 -16.57
CA SER A 31 -21.39 -17.39 -15.31
C SER A 31 -20.81 -16.03 -14.93
N ILE A 32 -19.58 -15.74 -15.35
CA ILE A 32 -18.94 -14.43 -15.20
C ILE A 32 -18.70 -13.85 -16.59
N ASN A 33 -19.48 -12.84 -16.95
CA ASN A 33 -19.34 -12.13 -18.23
C ASN A 33 -18.48 -10.89 -18.05
N LEU A 34 -17.20 -10.98 -18.46
CA LEU A 34 -16.27 -9.86 -18.36
C LEU A 34 -16.57 -8.79 -19.40
N LYS A 35 -16.91 -7.58 -18.94
CA LYS A 35 -17.13 -6.40 -19.78
C LYS A 35 -16.08 -5.32 -19.46
N LYS A 36 -15.41 -4.80 -20.49
CA LYS A 36 -14.42 -3.73 -20.33
C LYS A 36 -15.06 -2.38 -20.63
N GLY A 37 -15.40 -1.62 -19.59
CA GLY A 37 -15.74 -0.20 -19.74
C GLY A 37 -14.48 0.67 -19.89
N LYS A 38 -14.63 1.85 -20.52
CA LYS A 38 -13.69 2.97 -20.29
C LYS A 38 -14.03 3.58 -18.91
N SER A 39 -13.13 4.33 -18.29
CA SER A 39 -13.48 5.05 -17.05
C SER A 39 -14.71 5.92 -17.27
N PHE A 40 -15.64 5.91 -16.30
CA PHE A 40 -16.91 6.66 -16.32
C PHE A 40 -17.88 6.28 -17.44
N SER A 41 -17.80 5.04 -17.93
CA SER A 41 -18.52 4.61 -19.13
C SER A 41 -19.73 3.72 -18.85
N PHE A 42 -20.54 4.03 -17.84
CA PHE A 42 -21.85 3.39 -17.67
C PHE A 42 -22.88 4.35 -17.06
N SER A 43 -24.15 4.10 -17.35
CA SER A 43 -25.29 4.79 -16.74
C SER A 43 -26.30 3.79 -16.21
N PHE A 44 -27.08 4.22 -15.22
CA PHE A 44 -28.19 3.43 -14.70
C PHE A 44 -29.46 3.76 -15.49
N SER A 45 -30.24 2.74 -15.84
CA SER A 45 -31.59 2.87 -16.36
C SER A 45 -32.56 2.09 -15.45
N LYS A 46 -33.87 2.21 -15.70
CA LYS A 46 -34.86 1.43 -14.94
C LYS A 46 -34.72 -0.07 -15.19
N GLU A 47 -34.19 -0.44 -16.35
CA GLU A 47 -34.04 -1.82 -16.81
C GLU A 47 -32.70 -2.43 -16.39
N GLY A 48 -31.72 -1.63 -15.96
CA GLY A 48 -30.43 -2.12 -15.47
C GLY A 48 -29.27 -1.14 -15.70
N VAL A 49 -28.15 -1.65 -16.23
CA VAL A 49 -26.92 -0.86 -16.44
C VAL A 49 -26.58 -0.78 -17.92
N LEU A 50 -26.51 0.43 -18.47
CA LEU A 50 -26.01 0.66 -19.82
C LEU A 50 -24.49 0.87 -19.76
N VAL A 51 -23.73 -0.06 -20.30
CA VAL A 51 -22.27 0.08 -20.45
C VAL A 51 -21.97 0.74 -21.79
N ASN A 52 -21.27 1.88 -21.80
CA ASN A 52 -20.99 2.64 -23.03
C ASN A 52 -20.30 1.77 -24.09
N GLY A 53 -20.88 1.77 -25.29
CA GLY A 53 -20.47 0.90 -26.39
C GLY A 53 -21.43 -0.26 -26.62
N GLU A 54 -22.32 -0.54 -25.66
CA GLU A 54 -23.44 -1.45 -25.86
C GLU A 54 -24.69 -0.69 -26.32
N ALA A 55 -25.44 -1.29 -27.24
CA ALA A 55 -26.64 -0.68 -27.80
C ALA A 55 -27.85 -0.76 -26.87
N GLN A 56 -27.83 -1.68 -25.90
CA GLN A 56 -28.95 -1.97 -25.01
C GLN A 56 -28.46 -2.08 -23.56
N PRO A 57 -29.28 -1.68 -22.57
CA PRO A 57 -28.96 -1.88 -21.17
C PRO A 57 -28.83 -3.37 -20.82
N LEU A 58 -27.82 -3.71 -20.00
CA LEU A 58 -27.72 -5.02 -19.36
C LEU A 58 -28.77 -5.10 -18.26
N LYS A 59 -29.75 -6.00 -18.44
CA LYS A 59 -30.77 -6.24 -17.43
C LYS A 59 -30.11 -6.72 -16.13
N THR A 60 -30.28 -5.93 -15.06
CA THR A 60 -29.52 -6.11 -13.82
C THR A 60 -30.38 -5.79 -12.61
N ASP A 61 -30.46 -6.73 -11.66
CA ASP A 61 -31.23 -6.56 -10.42
C ASP A 61 -30.41 -5.92 -9.29
N LEU A 62 -29.09 -6.12 -9.29
CA LEU A 62 -28.17 -5.63 -8.26
C LEU A 62 -26.86 -5.13 -8.87
N VAL A 63 -26.39 -3.97 -8.43
CA VAL A 63 -25.10 -3.41 -8.81
C VAL A 63 -24.22 -3.24 -7.57
N ILE A 64 -23.03 -3.85 -7.59
CA ILE A 64 -22.03 -3.76 -6.52
C ILE A 64 -20.85 -2.92 -7.03
N LEU A 65 -20.63 -1.75 -6.41
CA LEU A 65 -19.52 -0.87 -6.75
C LEU A 65 -18.25 -1.25 -5.96
N ALA A 66 -17.48 -2.19 -6.50
CA ALA A 66 -16.19 -2.61 -5.94
C ALA A 66 -15.03 -1.65 -6.34
N THR A 67 -15.21 -0.34 -6.18
CA THR A 67 -14.28 0.70 -6.69
C THR A 67 -13.13 1.06 -5.73
N GLY A 68 -12.94 0.32 -4.65
CA GLY A 68 -11.90 0.57 -3.64
C GLY A 68 -12.25 1.67 -2.63
N PHE A 69 -11.24 2.10 -1.87
CA PHE A 69 -11.37 3.07 -0.77
C PHE A 69 -10.38 4.23 -0.90
N LYS A 70 -10.71 5.38 -0.29
CA LYS A 70 -9.80 6.54 -0.18
C LYS A 70 -9.06 6.50 1.16
N GLY A 71 -7.98 5.71 1.22
CA GLY A 71 -7.24 5.46 2.46
C GLY A 71 -6.64 6.74 3.07
N ASP A 72 -6.08 7.61 2.24
CA ASP A 72 -5.49 8.88 2.66
C ASP A 72 -6.53 9.83 3.26
N LYS A 73 -7.69 9.97 2.62
CA LYS A 73 -8.83 10.71 3.19
C LYS A 73 -9.28 10.12 4.52
N LYS A 74 -9.42 8.79 4.61
CA LYS A 74 -9.80 8.12 5.86
C LYS A 74 -8.78 8.43 6.96
N LEU A 75 -7.49 8.42 6.64
CA LEU A 75 -6.43 8.73 7.59
C LEU A 75 -6.51 10.20 8.05
N THR A 76 -6.70 11.15 7.13
CA THR A 76 -6.89 12.57 7.46
C THR A 76 -8.12 12.77 8.36
N ASP A 77 -9.25 12.16 8.03
CA ASP A 77 -10.53 12.35 8.73
C ASP A 77 -10.53 11.80 10.17
N ILE A 78 -9.54 10.98 10.57
CA ILE A 78 -9.38 10.51 11.96
C ILE A 78 -9.02 11.66 12.90
N PHE A 79 -8.32 12.67 12.40
CA PHE A 79 -7.84 13.78 13.21
C PHE A 79 -8.95 14.84 13.38
N VAL A 80 -9.14 15.33 14.60
CA VAL A 80 -10.04 16.46 14.89
C VAL A 80 -9.35 17.80 14.60
N SER A 81 -8.04 17.89 14.84
CA SER A 81 -7.27 19.12 14.64
C SER A 81 -7.06 19.41 13.15
N PRO A 82 -7.50 20.57 12.63
CA PRO A 82 -7.25 20.96 11.25
C PRO A 82 -5.76 20.98 10.89
N THR A 83 -4.91 21.39 11.83
CA THR A 83 -3.45 21.38 11.64
C THR A 83 -2.90 19.97 11.41
N PHE A 84 -3.40 18.98 12.15
CA PHE A 84 -2.97 17.59 11.95
C PHE A 84 -3.57 16.98 10.69
N GLN A 85 -4.82 17.35 10.35
CA GLN A 85 -5.40 17.01 9.06
C GLN A 85 -4.54 17.52 7.90
N ASP A 86 -4.09 18.78 7.95
CA ASP A 86 -3.23 19.39 6.92
C ASP A 86 -1.87 18.69 6.81
N TYR A 87 -1.25 18.37 7.96
CA TYR A 87 0.01 17.63 8.00
C TYR A 87 -0.11 16.24 7.36
N ILE A 88 -1.16 15.50 7.71
CA ILE A 88 -1.39 14.13 7.23
C ILE A 88 -1.84 14.11 5.77
N ALA A 89 -2.72 15.02 5.36
CA ALA A 89 -3.14 15.14 3.97
C ALA A 89 -1.94 15.45 3.06
N GLY A 90 -1.03 16.30 3.55
CA GLY A 90 0.16 16.74 2.83
C GLY A 90 -0.20 17.46 1.52
N SER A 91 0.75 17.48 0.59
CA SER A 91 0.49 17.97 -0.76
C SER A 91 -0.29 16.91 -1.55
N LEU A 92 -1.31 17.32 -2.31
CA LEU A 92 -2.01 16.45 -3.27
C LEU A 92 -1.08 15.84 -4.32
N ASN A 93 0.08 16.47 -4.54
CA ASN A 93 1.12 16.03 -5.47
C ASN A 93 2.26 15.30 -4.76
N ALA A 94 2.07 14.74 -3.55
CA ALA A 94 3.06 13.97 -2.82
C ALA A 94 2.44 12.73 -2.15
N ALA A 95 3.24 11.73 -1.83
CA ALA A 95 2.86 10.64 -0.95
C ALA A 95 2.51 11.18 0.46
N VAL A 96 1.82 10.36 1.26
CA VAL A 96 1.51 10.72 2.65
C VAL A 96 2.82 10.82 3.43
N PRO A 97 3.10 11.94 4.13
CA PRO A 97 4.44 12.24 4.65
C PRO A 97 4.75 11.53 5.97
N LEU A 98 4.90 10.20 5.92
CA LEU A 98 5.20 9.36 7.09
C LEU A 98 6.64 8.85 7.04
N TYR A 99 7.46 9.25 8.01
CA TYR A 99 8.77 8.65 8.23
C TYR A 99 8.61 7.18 8.61
N ARG A 100 9.40 6.33 7.92
CA ARG A 100 9.27 4.87 7.97
C ARG A 100 7.83 4.38 7.76
N GLU A 101 7.01 5.16 7.05
CA GLU A 101 5.60 4.82 6.84
C GLU A 101 4.80 4.65 8.15
N CYS A 102 5.28 5.25 9.26
CA CYS A 102 4.69 5.12 10.60
C CYS A 102 4.46 6.46 11.29
N ILE A 103 5.43 7.38 11.29
CA ILE A 103 5.38 8.59 12.12
C ILE A 103 5.43 9.83 11.25
N HIS A 104 4.53 10.79 11.50
CA HIS A 104 4.62 12.09 10.85
C HIS A 104 5.74 12.93 11.48
N PRO A 105 6.69 13.52 10.72
CA PRO A 105 7.84 14.24 11.27
C PRO A 105 7.49 15.38 12.24
N ARG A 106 6.35 16.04 12.03
CA ARG A 106 5.84 17.14 12.87
C ARG A 106 4.83 16.72 13.95
N ILE A 107 4.52 15.43 14.04
CA ILE A 107 3.66 14.85 15.08
C ILE A 107 4.36 13.59 15.65
N PRO A 108 5.60 13.72 16.19
CA PRO A 108 6.41 12.55 16.56
C PRO A 108 5.83 11.73 17.73
N GLN A 109 4.86 12.30 18.45
CA GLN A 109 4.15 11.66 19.57
C GLN A 109 3.02 10.71 19.15
N LEU A 110 2.83 10.49 17.84
CA LEU A 110 1.81 9.60 17.29
C LEU A 110 2.40 8.72 16.20
N ALA A 111 2.09 7.42 16.28
CA ALA A 111 2.40 6.46 15.22
C ALA A 111 1.11 5.95 14.56
N ILE A 112 1.17 5.78 13.24
CA ILE A 112 0.14 5.22 12.38
C ILE A 112 0.64 3.87 11.89
N ILE A 113 -0.06 2.80 12.24
CA ILE A 113 0.31 1.44 11.84
C ILE A 113 -0.78 0.90 10.91
N GLY A 114 -0.36 0.32 9.78
CA GLY A 114 -1.27 -0.36 8.84
C GLY A 114 -1.87 0.52 7.75
N PHE A 115 -1.44 1.78 7.61
CA PHE A 115 -1.76 2.60 6.44
C PHE A 115 -1.13 2.08 5.12
N PRO A 116 0.18 1.74 5.10
CA PRO A 116 0.87 1.35 3.86
C PRO A 116 0.63 -0.12 3.54
N GLU A 117 0.38 -0.40 2.27
CA GLU A 117 0.10 -1.74 1.74
C GLU A 117 1.38 -2.47 1.33
N SER A 118 1.35 -3.80 1.40
CA SER A 118 2.34 -4.70 0.84
C SER A 118 1.67 -5.97 0.29
N VAL A 119 2.47 -6.85 -0.30
CA VAL A 119 2.04 -8.18 -0.76
C VAL A 119 1.52 -9.02 0.41
N SER A 120 2.08 -8.86 1.61
CA SER A 120 1.53 -9.43 2.84
C SER A 120 1.72 -8.45 4.00
N ASN A 121 0.60 -7.93 4.53
CA ASN A 121 0.61 -6.83 5.49
C ASN A 121 0.90 -7.26 6.94
N LEU A 122 0.65 -8.53 7.28
CA LEU A 122 0.67 -8.97 8.67
C LEU A 122 2.07 -8.83 9.29
N TYR A 123 3.08 -9.40 8.64
CA TYR A 123 4.45 -9.36 9.16
C TYR A 123 5.11 -7.99 9.00
N THR A 124 4.73 -7.19 7.99
CA THR A 124 5.13 -5.78 7.93
C THR A 124 4.63 -5.03 9.15
N SER A 125 3.35 -5.23 9.49
CA SER A 125 2.71 -4.55 10.61
C SER A 125 3.31 -5.02 11.92
N GLU A 126 3.62 -6.31 12.05
CA GLU A 126 4.37 -6.84 13.18
C GLU A 126 5.74 -6.14 13.33
N MET A 127 6.51 -6.01 12.25
CA MET A 127 7.80 -5.31 12.29
C MET A 127 7.67 -3.83 12.66
N ARG A 128 6.63 -3.14 12.17
CA ARG A 128 6.35 -1.76 12.56
C ARG A 128 5.95 -1.64 14.04
N CYS A 129 5.16 -2.58 14.54
CA CYS A 129 4.81 -2.65 15.96
C CYS A 129 6.05 -2.90 16.84
N ARG A 130 6.97 -3.78 16.40
CA ARG A 130 8.26 -3.99 17.09
C ARG A 130 9.09 -2.73 17.09
N TRP A 131 9.28 -2.10 15.92
CA TRP A 131 9.98 -0.82 15.79
C TRP A 131 9.38 0.27 16.68
N LEU A 132 8.04 0.35 16.77
CA LEU A 132 7.36 1.29 17.65
C LEU A 132 7.56 0.95 19.14
N ALA A 133 7.54 -0.33 19.52
CA ALA A 133 7.76 -0.76 20.89
C ALA A 133 9.18 -0.39 21.36
N GLU A 134 10.19 -0.64 20.53
CA GLU A 134 11.59 -0.23 20.76
C GLU A 134 11.72 1.30 20.89
N LEU A 135 10.95 2.06 20.10
CA LEU A 135 10.94 3.52 20.20
C LEU A 135 10.35 3.99 21.54
N LEU A 136 9.24 3.38 21.95
CA LEU A 136 8.57 3.70 23.21
C LEU A 136 9.41 3.29 24.43
N ASP A 137 10.17 2.20 24.33
CA ASP A 137 11.13 1.76 25.34
C ASP A 137 12.46 2.56 25.29
N SER A 138 12.55 3.54 24.38
CA SER A 138 13.71 4.42 24.21
C SER A 138 15.03 3.70 23.89
N THR A 139 14.96 2.50 23.31
CA THR A 139 16.16 1.74 22.89
C THR A 139 16.83 2.38 21.67
N PHE A 140 16.06 3.15 20.89
CA PHE A 140 16.57 4.09 19.91
C PHE A 140 15.78 5.41 19.95
N LYS A 141 16.24 6.41 19.19
CA LYS A 141 15.57 7.71 19.08
C LYS A 141 15.28 8.02 17.62
N LEU A 142 14.16 8.69 17.37
CA LEU A 142 13.89 9.27 16.06
C LEU A 142 14.98 10.28 15.70
N PRO A 143 15.33 10.38 14.40
CA PRO A 143 16.23 11.43 13.95
C PRO A 143 15.55 12.80 14.02
N SER A 144 16.28 13.86 13.69
CA SER A 144 15.72 15.21 13.71
C SER A 144 14.53 15.34 12.73
N ILE A 145 13.62 16.29 13.00
CA ILE A 145 12.49 16.58 12.09
C ILE A 145 12.98 16.80 10.66
N LYS A 146 14.07 17.55 10.50
CA LYS A 146 14.70 17.84 9.21
C LYS A 146 15.16 16.58 8.49
N ASP A 147 15.74 15.62 9.22
CA ASP A 147 16.22 14.37 8.64
C ASP A 147 15.06 13.44 8.28
N MET A 148 14.02 13.38 9.10
CA MET A 148 12.78 12.66 8.77
C MET A 148 12.09 13.25 7.53
N GLU A 149 11.96 14.58 7.44
CA GLU A 149 11.40 15.25 6.25
C GLU A 149 12.23 14.97 4.98
N LYS A 150 13.57 14.89 5.11
CA LYS A 150 14.46 14.52 4.00
C LYS A 150 14.29 13.07 3.56
N ASP A 151 14.09 12.14 4.49
CA ASP A 151 13.81 10.73 4.20
C ASP A 151 12.46 10.59 3.49
N VAL A 152 11.42 11.26 4.01
CA VAL A 152 10.08 11.31 3.40
C VAL A 152 10.12 11.86 1.98
N ALA A 153 10.88 12.93 1.73
CA ALA A 153 11.01 13.50 0.37
C ALA A 153 11.66 12.52 -0.62
N LYS A 154 12.71 11.79 -0.20
CA LYS A 154 13.32 10.74 -1.03
C LYS A 154 12.35 9.59 -1.30
N TRP A 155 11.55 9.25 -0.29
CA TRP A 155 10.56 8.19 -0.40
C TRP A 155 9.42 8.55 -1.36
N ASP A 156 8.98 9.81 -1.34
CA ASP A 156 8.02 10.36 -2.30
C ASP A 156 8.54 10.28 -3.75
N GLU A 157 9.80 10.63 -4.01
CA GLU A 157 10.42 10.49 -5.33
C GLU A 157 10.43 9.03 -5.81
N TYR A 158 10.77 8.09 -4.91
CA TYR A 158 10.71 6.65 -5.19
C TYR A 158 9.28 6.21 -5.55
N MET A 159 8.29 6.54 -4.72
CA MET A 159 6.90 6.13 -4.92
C MET A 159 6.35 6.66 -6.24
N LYS A 160 6.62 7.93 -6.57
CA LYS A 160 6.21 8.52 -7.86
C LYS A 160 6.85 7.83 -9.05
N ARG A 161 8.13 7.48 -8.95
CA ARG A 161 8.88 6.83 -10.02
C ARG A 161 8.33 5.44 -10.37
N TYR A 162 7.98 4.64 -9.37
CA TYR A 162 7.63 3.24 -9.58
C TYR A 162 6.12 2.96 -9.56
N SER A 163 5.35 3.68 -8.74
CA SER A 163 3.91 3.46 -8.57
C SER A 163 3.06 4.34 -9.50
N GLY A 164 3.68 5.24 -10.28
CA GLY A 164 3.00 6.11 -11.23
C GLY A 164 1.89 6.92 -10.55
N GLN A 165 0.71 7.05 -11.15
CA GLN A 165 -0.43 7.78 -10.56
C GLN A 165 -0.96 7.22 -9.23
N TYR A 166 -0.50 6.04 -8.80
CA TYR A 166 -0.98 5.36 -7.59
C TYR A 166 -0.08 5.58 -6.37
N TYR A 167 0.91 6.48 -6.44
CA TYR A 167 1.89 6.71 -5.36
C TYR A 167 1.26 6.99 -3.99
N ARG A 168 0.07 7.63 -3.92
CA ARG A 168 -0.63 7.92 -2.65
C ARG A 168 -1.20 6.69 -1.95
N ARG A 169 -1.28 5.53 -2.60
CA ARG A 169 -1.65 4.26 -1.94
C ARG A 169 -0.59 3.77 -0.95
N SER A 170 0.62 4.33 -1.01
CA SER A 170 1.76 3.92 -0.19
C SER A 170 2.01 2.41 -0.19
N CYS A 171 2.34 1.87 -1.36
CA CYS A 171 2.66 0.46 -1.50
C CYS A 171 4.16 0.22 -1.34
N ILE A 172 4.52 -0.67 -0.42
CA ILE A 172 5.91 -1.09 -0.20
C ILE A 172 6.18 -2.51 -0.73
N GLY A 173 5.25 -3.09 -1.51
CA GLY A 173 5.32 -4.47 -1.98
C GLY A 173 6.62 -4.83 -2.69
N ALA A 174 7.10 -3.95 -3.59
CA ALA A 174 8.33 -4.18 -4.35
C ALA A 174 9.62 -4.05 -3.52
N LEU A 175 9.59 -3.39 -2.36
CA LEU A 175 10.76 -3.14 -1.51
C LEU A 175 10.61 -3.72 -0.10
N HIS A 176 9.75 -4.71 0.07
CA HIS A 176 9.35 -5.15 1.40
C HIS A 176 10.54 -5.58 2.28
N ILE A 177 11.47 -6.36 1.71
CA ILE A 177 12.69 -6.82 2.42
C ILE A 177 13.51 -5.60 2.84
N TRP A 178 13.87 -4.75 1.88
CA TRP A 178 14.65 -3.54 2.14
C TRP A 178 14.00 -2.62 3.18
N TYR A 179 12.67 -2.48 3.15
CA TYR A 179 11.93 -1.66 4.10
C TYR A 179 12.06 -2.21 5.53
N ASN A 180 11.86 -3.51 5.72
CA ASN A 180 12.06 -4.16 7.01
C ASN A 180 13.52 -4.03 7.49
N ASP A 181 14.50 -4.11 6.59
CA ASP A 181 15.91 -3.92 6.93
C ASP A 181 16.17 -2.51 7.47
N GLN A 182 15.46 -1.49 7.00
CA GLN A 182 15.58 -0.13 7.56
C GLN A 182 15.06 -0.08 8.99
N LEU A 183 13.91 -0.72 9.26
CA LEU A 183 13.39 -0.79 10.63
C LEU A 183 14.37 -1.53 11.55
N CYS A 184 14.96 -2.62 11.09
CA CYS A 184 15.98 -3.37 11.83
C CYS A 184 17.20 -2.49 12.15
N LYS A 185 17.70 -1.74 11.16
CA LYS A 185 18.84 -0.83 11.38
C LYS A 185 18.55 0.24 12.41
N ASP A 186 17.34 0.82 12.38
CA ASP A 186 16.94 1.86 13.32
C ASP A 186 16.96 1.33 14.77
N ILE A 187 16.48 0.09 15.00
CA ILE A 187 16.46 -0.57 16.33
C ILE A 187 17.75 -1.32 16.67
N GLY A 188 18.78 -1.24 15.83
CA GLY A 188 20.07 -1.89 16.05
C GLY A 188 20.08 -3.42 15.86
N TRP A 189 19.06 -3.98 15.22
CA TRP A 189 19.00 -5.41 14.87
C TRP A 189 19.79 -5.69 13.60
N ASN A 190 20.27 -6.94 13.45
CA ASN A 190 20.95 -7.34 12.22
C ASN A 190 19.93 -7.36 11.06
N PRO A 191 20.13 -6.61 9.96
CA PRO A 191 19.24 -6.67 8.80
C PRO A 191 19.44 -7.94 7.96
N LYS A 192 20.57 -8.66 8.09
CA LYS A 192 20.81 -9.93 7.38
C LYS A 192 20.32 -11.10 8.21
N ARG A 193 19.28 -11.79 7.76
CA ARG A 193 18.47 -12.64 8.66
C ARG A 193 18.61 -14.14 8.42
N LYS A 194 19.16 -14.54 7.29
CA LYS A 194 19.44 -15.93 6.99
C LYS A 194 20.81 -16.32 7.51
N LYS A 195 20.94 -17.59 7.88
CA LYS A 195 22.21 -18.15 8.32
C LYS A 195 23.06 -18.50 7.10
N GLY A 196 24.07 -17.69 6.85
CA GLY A 196 25.06 -17.92 5.80
C GLY A 196 24.75 -17.20 4.50
N PHE A 197 25.80 -16.99 3.70
CA PHE A 197 25.75 -16.17 2.49
C PHE A 197 24.80 -16.69 1.41
N ILE A 198 24.76 -18.02 1.22
CA ILE A 198 23.92 -18.64 0.18
C ILE A 198 22.43 -18.50 0.53
N ALA A 199 22.07 -18.78 1.78
CA ALA A 199 20.69 -18.65 2.25
C ALA A 199 20.19 -17.21 2.12
N GLU A 200 21.03 -16.23 2.49
CA GLU A 200 20.71 -14.80 2.39
C GLU A 200 20.41 -14.35 0.94
N LEU A 201 21.03 -15.00 -0.06
CA LEU A 201 20.88 -14.63 -1.45
C LEU A 201 19.70 -15.33 -2.15
N PHE A 202 19.38 -16.56 -1.74
CA PHE A 202 18.47 -17.43 -2.49
C PHE A 202 17.20 -17.86 -1.74
N GLU A 203 17.19 -17.84 -0.41
CA GLU A 203 15.99 -18.22 0.34
C GLU A 203 14.99 -17.06 0.42
N PRO A 204 13.67 -17.35 0.36
CA PRO A 204 12.66 -16.33 0.58
C PRO A 204 12.70 -15.82 2.02
N TYR A 205 12.56 -14.51 2.19
CA TYR A 205 12.36 -13.92 3.51
C TYR A 205 10.93 -14.14 3.97
N GLY A 206 10.79 -14.48 5.25
CA GLY A 206 9.51 -14.67 5.91
C GLY A 206 9.50 -14.07 7.32
N PRO A 207 8.34 -14.13 8.00
CA PRO A 207 8.18 -13.56 9.35
C PRO A 207 9.15 -14.15 10.38
N SER A 208 9.44 -15.45 10.27
CA SER A 208 10.35 -16.18 11.15
C SER A 208 11.78 -15.67 11.13
N ASP A 209 12.18 -14.97 10.06
CA ASP A 209 13.52 -14.41 9.94
C ASP A 209 13.73 -13.21 10.88
N TYR A 210 12.65 -12.60 11.39
CA TYR A 210 12.67 -11.38 12.21
C TYR A 210 12.31 -11.62 13.69
N VAL A 211 12.38 -12.86 14.18
CA VAL A 211 11.95 -13.21 15.55
C VAL A 211 12.94 -12.85 16.66
N SER A 212 14.19 -12.54 16.32
CA SER A 212 15.25 -12.19 17.28
C SER A 212 15.99 -10.91 16.83
N PRO A 213 16.73 -10.25 17.71
CA PRO A 213 17.72 -9.25 17.31
C PRO A 213 18.74 -9.80 16.29
#